data_AF-A0A5B7CG14-F1
#
_entry.id   AF-A0A5B7CG14-F1
#
_cell.length_a   1.000
_cell.length_b   1.000
_cell.length_c   1.000
_cell.angle_alpha   90.00
_cell.angle_beta   90.00
_cell.angle_gamma   90.00
#
_symmetry.space_group_name_H-M   'P 1'
#
loop_
_entity.id
_entity.type
_entity.pdbx_description
1 polymer ?
#
loop_
_entity_poly.entity_id
_entity_poly.type
_entity_poly.pdbx_seq_one_letter_code
_entity_poly.pdbx_strand_id
1 'polypeptide(L)'
;MDWYSDWPRTLVGLTLGAGCLLYYLLDAAKSKTIREFDSRFTAVQFGFRDVEDYYRTACLHDKLHLVRVPLLCLSAADDPFQPLQGTE
;
A
#
# COMPACT_ATOMS: atom_id res chain seq x y z
N MET A 1 -6.49 17.42 6.45
CA MET A 1 -6.24 16.23 5.62
C MET A 1 -6.75 15.06 6.43
N ASP A 2 -8.07 14.82 6.36
CA ASP A 2 -8.71 13.74 7.07
C ASP A 2 -8.70 12.50 6.18
N TRP A 3 -7.62 11.73 6.30
CA TRP A 3 -7.37 10.54 5.50
C TRP A 3 -8.49 9.49 5.61
N TYR A 4 -9.33 9.54 6.65
CA TYR A 4 -10.45 8.62 6.84
C TYR A 4 -11.64 8.95 5.93
N SER A 5 -11.84 10.23 5.59
CA SER A 5 -13.00 10.68 4.81
C SER A 5 -12.87 10.38 3.30
N ASP A 6 -11.65 10.19 2.81
CA ASP A 6 -11.35 9.90 1.38
C ASP A 6 -11.29 8.39 1.08
N TRP A 7 -11.56 7.53 2.06
CA TRP A 7 -11.65 6.10 1.80
C TRP A 7 -12.79 5.81 0.82
N PRO A 8 -12.54 5.06 -0.26
CA PRO A 8 -13.60 4.70 -1.20
C PRO A 8 -14.73 4.01 -0.45
N ARG A 9 -15.97 4.43 -0.71
CA ARG A 9 -17.19 3.89 -0.09
C ARG A 9 -17.38 2.38 -0.29
N THR A 10 -16.50 1.72 -1.05
CA THR A 10 -16.36 0.26 -1.11
C THR A 10 -16.01 -0.35 0.25
N LEU A 11 -15.38 0.40 1.17
CA LEU A 11 -15.23 -0.03 2.57
C LEU A 11 -16.54 -0.07 3.36
N VAL A 12 -17.54 0.71 2.95
CA VAL A 12 -18.90 0.62 3.52
C VAL A 12 -19.66 -0.60 2.96
N GLY A 13 -19.17 -1.18 1.86
CA GLY A 13 -19.66 -2.43 1.27
C GLY A 13 -19.07 -3.71 1.89
N LEU A 14 -18.16 -3.61 2.86
CA LEU A 14 -17.62 -4.74 3.62
C LEU A 14 -18.50 -5.09 4.84
N THR A 15 -19.81 -4.87 4.78
CA THR A 15 -20.77 -5.54 5.67
C THR A 15 -21.01 -7.00 5.27
N LEU A 16 -19.98 -7.70 4.79
CA LEU A 16 -19.94 -9.17 4.75
C LEU A 16 -19.43 -9.68 6.10
N GLY A 17 -20.12 -9.32 7.18
CA GLY A 17 -19.89 -9.81 8.54
C GLY A 17 -18.54 -9.41 9.16
N ALA A 18 -18.54 -9.11 10.47
CA ALA A 18 -17.32 -8.85 11.23
C ALA A 18 -16.24 -9.95 11.09
N GLY A 19 -16.63 -11.18 10.70
CA GLY A 19 -15.72 -12.29 10.43
C GLY A 19 -14.85 -12.14 9.18
N CYS A 20 -15.31 -11.47 8.12
CA CYS A 20 -14.54 -11.31 6.88
C CYS A 20 -13.37 -10.34 7.08
N LEU A 21 -13.63 -9.19 7.71
CA LEU A 21 -12.59 -8.20 8.04
C LEU A 21 -11.57 -8.77 9.04
N LEU A 22 -12.03 -9.50 10.06
CA LEU A 22 -11.15 -10.15 11.02
C LEU A 22 -10.27 -11.24 10.36
N TYR A 23 -10.84 -12.01 9.42
CA TYR A 23 -10.09 -13.00 8.65
C TYR A 23 -8.95 -12.36 7.84
N TYR A 24 -9.22 -11.27 7.12
CA TYR A 24 -8.18 -10.58 6.34
C TYR A 24 -7.05 -10.04 7.21
N LEU A 25 -7.37 -9.45 8.36
CA LEU A 25 -6.35 -8.94 9.29
C LEU A 25 -5.52 -10.07 9.89
N LEU A 26 -6.17 -11.17 10.31
CA LEU A 26 -5.46 -12.33 10.85
C LEU A 26 -4.59 -13.04 9.81
N ASP A 27 -5.00 -13.04 8.53
CA ASP A 27 -4.21 -13.63 7.45
C ASP A 27 -3.01 -12.77 7.06
N ALA A 28 -3.21 -11.44 7.03
CA ALA A 28 -2.14 -10.47 6.84
C ALA A 28 -1.09 -10.53 7.95
N ALA A 29 -1.51 -10.73 9.21
CA ALA A 29 -0.62 -10.85 10.37
C ALA A 29 0.33 -12.06 10.31
N LYS A 30 0.03 -13.07 9.47
CA LYS A 30 0.91 -14.23 9.26
C LYS A 30 2.04 -13.96 8.28
N SER A 31 2.03 -12.83 7.58
CA SER A 31 3.02 -12.48 6.57
C SER A 31 4.42 -12.38 7.17
N LYS A 32 5.41 -12.89 6.43
CA LYS A 32 6.83 -12.84 6.80
C LYS A 32 7.61 -11.82 6.00
N THR A 33 7.04 -11.34 4.91
CA THR A 33 7.63 -10.31 4.05
C THR A 33 6.62 -9.19 3.79
N ILE A 34 7.12 -7.99 3.47
CA ILE A 34 6.27 -6.85 3.09
C ILE A 34 5.43 -7.22 1.85
N ARG A 35 6.02 -7.93 0.87
CA ARG A 35 5.29 -8.38 -0.33
C ARG A 35 4.13 -9.34 0.00
N GLU A 36 4.30 -10.23 0.98
CA GLU A 36 3.21 -11.09 1.45
C GLU A 36 2.09 -10.29 2.11
N PHE A 37 2.46 -9.31 2.94
CA PHE A 37 1.49 -8.40 3.57
C PHE A 37 0.74 -7.60 2.50
N ASP A 38 1.45 -7.06 1.53
CA ASP A 38 0.83 -6.33 0.43
C ASP A 38 -0.09 -7.20 -0.42
N SER A 39 0.28 -8.46 -0.66
CA SER A 39 -0.58 -9.40 -1.39
C SER A 39 -1.88 -9.72 -0.64
N ARG A 40 -1.79 -9.93 0.68
CA ARG A 40 -2.93 -10.38 1.51
C ARG A 40 -3.81 -9.23 2.01
N PHE A 41 -3.25 -8.04 2.16
CA PHE A 41 -3.94 -6.89 2.72
C PHE A 41 -3.97 -5.72 1.74
N THR A 42 -2.83 -5.10 1.43
CA THR A 42 -2.78 -3.84 0.67
C THR A 42 -3.47 -3.95 -0.69
N ALA A 43 -3.10 -4.94 -1.50
CA ALA A 43 -3.64 -5.17 -2.84
C ALA A 43 -5.16 -5.39 -2.79
N VAL A 44 -5.63 -6.23 -1.86
CA VAL A 44 -7.06 -6.54 -1.66
C VAL A 44 -7.82 -5.29 -1.20
N GLN A 45 -7.29 -4.59 -0.21
CA GLN A 45 -7.92 -3.44 0.44
C GLN A 45 -8.16 -2.29 -0.54
N PHE A 46 -7.22 -2.07 -1.46
CA PHE A 46 -7.30 -1.04 -2.48
C PHE A 46 -7.87 -1.54 -3.82
N GLY A 47 -8.28 -2.81 -3.90
CA GLY A 47 -8.95 -3.37 -5.08
C GLY A 47 -8.04 -3.60 -6.30
N PHE A 48 -6.74 -3.78 -6.07
CA PHE A 48 -5.81 -4.22 -7.12
C PHE A 48 -6.08 -5.68 -7.50
N ARG A 49 -5.79 -6.04 -8.75
CA ARG A 49 -6.01 -7.42 -9.24
C ARG A 49 -5.16 -8.44 -8.49
N ASP A 50 -3.90 -8.08 -8.26
CA ASP A 50 -2.89 -8.89 -7.61
C ASP A 50 -1.75 -7.97 -7.10
N VAL A 51 -0.80 -8.55 -6.35
CA VAL A 51 0.34 -7.80 -5.81
C VAL A 51 1.21 -7.18 -6.91
N GLU A 52 1.33 -7.80 -8.09
CA GLU A 52 2.15 -7.28 -9.18
C GLU A 52 1.46 -6.08 -9.87
N ASP A 53 0.13 -6.13 -10.01
CA ASP A 53 -0.68 -4.99 -10.44
C ASP A 53 -0.55 -3.82 -9.46
N TYR A 54 -0.58 -4.10 -8.16
CA TYR A 54 -0.29 -3.09 -7.12
C TYR A 54 1.09 -2.45 -7.32
N TYR A 55 2.18 -3.24 -7.34
CA TYR A 55 3.54 -2.67 -7.49
C TYR A 55 3.71 -1.93 -8.83
N ARG A 56 3.16 -2.44 -9.93
CA ARG A 56 3.21 -1.77 -11.24
C ARG A 56 2.49 -0.42 -11.25
N THR A 57 1.31 -0.36 -10.65
CA THR A 57 0.44 0.83 -10.71
C THR A 57 0.75 1.85 -9.63
N ALA A 58 1.09 1.42 -8.42
CA ALA A 58 1.33 2.29 -7.27
C ALA A 58 2.79 2.77 -7.16
N CYS A 59 3.79 2.03 -7.63
CA CYS A 59 5.18 2.46 -7.52
C CYS A 59 5.55 3.57 -8.53
N LEU A 60 6.50 4.41 -8.12
CA LEU A 60 7.01 5.54 -8.91
C LEU A 60 8.29 5.23 -9.70
N HIS A 61 8.90 4.05 -9.51
CA HIS A 61 10.20 3.67 -10.06
C HIS A 61 10.32 4.00 -11.57
N ASP A 62 9.36 3.53 -12.37
CA ASP A 62 9.35 3.75 -13.83
C ASP A 62 8.62 5.03 -14.25
N LYS A 63 8.17 5.87 -13.30
CA LYS A 63 7.31 7.04 -13.57
C LYS A 63 7.97 8.37 -13.24
N LEU A 64 9.11 8.36 -12.56
CA LEU A 64 9.79 9.57 -12.09
C LEU A 64 10.15 10.54 -13.25
N HIS A 65 10.48 9.99 -14.42
CA HIS A 65 10.78 10.75 -15.63
C HIS A 65 9.60 11.59 -16.17
N LEU A 66 8.37 11.35 -15.69
CA LEU A 66 7.18 12.12 -16.06
C LEU A 66 7.03 13.42 -15.26
N VAL A 67 7.78 13.57 -14.16
CA VAL A 67 7.73 14.78 -13.31
C VAL A 67 8.49 15.91 -13.99
N ARG A 68 7.76 17.00 -14.34
CA ARG A 68 8.30 18.15 -15.09
C ARG A 68 8.69 19.34 -14.23
N VAL A 69 8.36 19.30 -12.94
CA VAL A 69 8.67 20.34 -11.97
C VAL A 69 9.81 19.86 -11.06
N PRO A 70 10.69 20.76 -10.58
CA PRO A 70 11.72 20.37 -9.62
C PRO A 70 11.10 19.64 -8.41
N LEU A 71 11.60 18.43 -8.14
CA LEU A 71 11.11 17.55 -7.08
C LEU A 71 12.16 17.44 -5.98
N LEU A 72 11.76 17.69 -4.73
CA LEU A 72 12.56 17.42 -3.54
C LEU A 72 12.06 16.13 -2.90
N CYS A 73 12.89 15.09 -2.86
CA CYS A 73 12.60 13.85 -2.14
C CYS A 73 13.21 13.91 -0.74
N LEU A 74 12.37 13.74 0.29
CA LEU A 74 12.78 13.70 1.69
C LEU A 74 12.57 12.30 2.25
N SER A 75 13.48 11.88 3.11
CA SER A 75 13.47 10.54 3.70
C SER A 75 14.03 10.60 5.10
N ALA A 76 13.37 9.92 6.03
CA ALA A 76 13.79 9.87 7.42
C ALA A 76 14.82 8.75 7.60
N ALA A 77 15.91 9.04 8.31
CA ALA A 77 16.99 8.09 8.53
C ALA A 77 16.60 6.93 9.47
N ASP A 78 15.56 7.12 10.27
CA ASP A 78 15.01 6.18 11.24
C ASP A 78 13.73 5.49 10.75
N ASP A 79 13.35 5.67 9.48
CA ASP A 79 12.20 4.96 8.90
C ASP A 79 12.51 3.46 8.75
N PRO A 80 11.75 2.56 9.41
CA PRO A 80 12.00 1.12 9.36
C PRO A 80 11.62 0.47 8.01
N PHE A 81 10.85 1.15 7.16
CA PHE A 81 10.46 0.67 5.84
C PHE A 81 11.40 1.14 4.74
N GLN A 82 12.07 2.28 4.95
CA GLN A 82 12.94 2.86 3.93
C GLN A 82 14.40 2.43 4.15
N PRO A 83 15.06 1.82 3.14
CA PRO A 83 16.48 1.53 3.24
C PRO A 83 17.29 2.83 3.29
N LEU A 84 18.39 2.82 4.06
CA LEU A 84 19.28 3.97 4.22
C LEU A 84 19.86 4.48 2.88
N GLN A 85 19.96 3.59 1.88
CA GLN A 85 20.46 3.87 0.53
C GLN A 85 19.34 3.77 -0.53
N GLY A 86 18.14 4.28 -0.23
CA GLY A 86 16.99 4.21 -1.12
C GLY A 86 16.88 5.32 -2.18
N THR A 87 17.82 6.27 -2.22
CA THR A 87 17.74 7.51 -3.03
C THR A 87 18.85 7.67 -4.06
N GLU A 88 19.52 6.58 -4.45
CA GLU A 88 20.52 6.59 -5.53
C GLU A 88 19.89 6.49 -6.92
#